data_AF-A0A2G2VPL3-F1
#
_entry.id   AF-A0A2G2VPL3-F1
#
_cell.length_a   1.000
_cell.length_b   1.000
_cell.length_c   1.000
_cell.angle_alpha   90.00
_cell.angle_beta   90.00
_cell.angle_gamma   90.00
#
_symmetry.space_group_name_H-M   'P 1'
#
loop_
_entity.id
_entity.type
_entity.pdbx_description
1 polymer ?
#
loop_
_entity_poly.entity_id
_entity_poly.type
_entity_poly.pdbx_seq_one_letter_code
_entity_poly.pdbx_strand_id
1 'polypeptide(L)'
;MKVIGGALMGEETEMAVRLSDSNGDGLLGLEDFIKLIEGTEEERNKESELIGAFGMYEDIYMEGSGGYITPKSLKRMLSTLGEST
;
A
#
# COMPACT_ATOMS: atom_id res chain seq x y z
N MET A 1 -2.08 14.29 3.20
CA MET A 1 -2.56 12.91 3.40
C MET A 1 -1.32 12.05 3.57
N LYS A 2 -1.15 11.38 4.73
CA LYS A 2 0.00 10.47 4.92
C LYS A 2 -0.46 9.10 4.45
N VAL A 3 0.25 8.56 3.47
CA VAL A 3 -0.10 7.30 2.82
C VAL A 3 0.77 6.20 3.41
N ILE A 4 0.27 4.98 3.40
CA ILE A 4 0.96 3.85 4.01
C ILE A 4 2.23 3.62 3.16
N GLY A 5 3.41 3.82 3.73
CA GLY A 5 4.70 3.66 3.01
C GLY A 5 5.39 4.94 2.53
N GLY A 6 4.79 6.14 2.66
CA GLY A 6 5.47 7.38 2.26
C GLY A 6 4.55 8.59 2.06
N ALA A 7 5.12 9.67 1.52
CA ALA A 7 4.35 10.79 0.99
C ALA A 7 4.19 10.57 -0.52
N LEU A 8 2.98 10.26 -1.00
CA LEU A 8 2.68 10.32 -2.43
C LEU A 8 2.63 11.80 -2.84
N MET A 9 3.27 12.15 -3.96
CA MET A 9 3.13 13.49 -4.52
C MET A 9 1.72 13.63 -5.13
N GLY A 10 1.15 14.84 -5.06
CA GLY A 10 -0.23 15.09 -5.51
C GLY A 10 -0.46 14.68 -6.98
N GLU A 11 0.55 14.85 -7.84
CA GLU A 11 0.50 14.45 -9.24
C GLU A 11 0.43 12.93 -9.44
N GLU A 12 1.14 12.13 -8.64
CA GLU A 12 1.09 10.66 -8.71
C GLU A 12 -0.29 10.15 -8.29
N THR A 13 -0.88 10.80 -7.28
CA THR A 13 -2.24 10.48 -6.81
C THR A 13 -3.27 10.82 -7.88
N GLU A 14 -3.15 11.99 -8.51
CA GLU A 14 -4.06 12.42 -9.57
C GLU A 14 -3.95 11.51 -10.80
N MET A 15 -2.73 11.12 -11.18
CA MET A 15 -2.51 10.19 -12.30
C MET A 15 -3.13 8.81 -12.01
N ALA A 16 -2.96 8.29 -10.80
CA ALA A 16 -3.55 7.00 -10.41
C ALA A 16 -5.08 7.02 -10.49
N VAL A 17 -5.73 8.08 -9.99
CA VAL A 17 -7.19 8.23 -10.09
C VAL A 17 -7.62 8.31 -11.56
N ARG A 18 -6.96 9.15 -12.37
CA ARG A 18 -7.32 9.33 -13.79
C ARG A 18 -7.18 8.06 -14.64
N LEU A 19 -6.26 7.16 -14.30
CA LEU A 19 -6.03 5.92 -15.04
C LEU A 19 -7.02 4.81 -14.66
N SER A 20 -7.65 4.92 -13.49
CA SER A 20 -8.48 3.86 -12.93
C SER A 20 -9.97 4.21 -12.83
N ASP A 21 -10.32 5.50 -12.86
CA ASP A 21 -11.69 5.99 -12.85
C ASP A 21 -12.43 5.55 -14.14
N SER A 22 -13.26 4.52 -14.02
CA SER A 22 -14.05 4.00 -15.15
C SER A 22 -15.30 4.84 -15.44
N ASN A 23 -15.77 5.65 -14.49
CA ASN A 23 -17.06 6.33 -14.58
C ASN A 23 -16.92 7.85 -14.89
N GLY A 24 -15.70 8.39 -14.80
CA GLY A 24 -15.33 9.76 -15.11
C GLY A 24 -15.76 10.78 -14.07
N ASP A 25 -16.08 10.37 -12.83
CA ASP A 25 -16.48 11.27 -11.75
C ASP A 25 -15.27 11.92 -11.02
N GLY A 26 -14.05 11.55 -11.41
CA GLY A 26 -12.81 12.03 -10.83
C GLY A 26 -12.51 11.40 -9.47
N LEU A 27 -13.20 10.32 -9.11
CA LEU A 27 -13.03 9.56 -7.87
C LEU A 27 -12.72 8.10 -8.20
N LEU A 28 -12.15 7.39 -7.22
CA LEU A 28 -11.96 5.95 -7.27
C LEU A 28 -13.13 5.29 -6.52
N GLY A 29 -14.11 4.77 -7.26
CA GLY A 29 -15.18 3.95 -6.70
C GLY A 29 -14.68 2.57 -6.26
N LEU A 30 -15.53 1.82 -5.54
CA LEU A 30 -15.19 0.46 -5.11
C LEU A 30 -14.90 -0.47 -6.31
N GLU A 31 -15.72 -0.39 -7.35
CA GLU A 31 -15.54 -1.18 -8.58
C GLU A 31 -14.22 -0.86 -9.30
N ASP A 32 -13.84 0.41 -9.34
CA ASP A 32 -12.58 0.86 -9.93
C ASP A 32 -11.38 0.36 -9.12
N PHE A 33 -11.50 0.38 -7.79
CA PHE A 33 -10.50 -0.15 -6.89
C PHE A 33 -10.31 -1.68 -7.03
N ILE A 34 -11.39 -2.44 -7.19
CA ILE A 34 -11.31 -3.89 -7.42
C ILE A 34 -10.57 -4.18 -8.73
N LYS A 35 -10.95 -3.51 -9.83
CA LYS A 35 -10.26 -3.67 -11.12
C LYS A 35 -8.79 -3.26 -11.06
N LEU A 36 -8.47 -2.21 -10.30
CA LEU A 36 -7.09 -1.78 -10.10
C LEU A 36 -6.25 -2.88 -9.43
N ILE A 37 -6.77 -3.53 -8.39
CA ILE A 37 -6.09 -4.63 -7.70
C ILE A 37 -6.00 -5.88 -8.59
N GLU A 38 -7.06 -6.21 -9.32
CA GLU A 38 -7.04 -7.36 -10.23
C GLU A 38 -6.08 -7.14 -11.42
N GLY A 39 -5.90 -5.89 -11.85
CA GLY A 39 -4.97 -5.52 -12.92
C GLY A 39 -3.49 -5.60 -12.55
N THR A 40 -3.14 -5.62 -11.26
CA THR A 40 -1.73 -5.76 -10.81
C THR A 40 -1.24 -7.22 -10.76
N GLU A 41 -2.14 -8.18 -11.02
CA GLU A 41 -1.88 -9.63 -10.96
C GLU A 41 -0.90 -10.20 -12.02
N GLU A 42 -0.11 -9.38 -12.74
CA GLU A 42 0.99 -9.92 -13.55
C GLU A 42 1.97 -10.67 -12.63
N GLU A 43 2.07 -12.00 -12.79
CA GLU A 43 2.83 -12.91 -11.90
C GLU A 43 4.27 -12.46 -11.61
N ARG A 44 4.88 -11.67 -12.51
CA ARG A 44 6.24 -11.12 -12.36
C ARG A 44 6.39 -10.05 -11.28
N ASN A 45 5.30 -9.39 -10.86
CA ASN A 45 5.34 -8.30 -9.89
C ASN A 45 4.92 -8.72 -8.48
N LYS A 46 4.22 -9.85 -8.32
CA LYS A 46 3.68 -10.32 -7.04
C LYS A 46 4.75 -10.49 -5.95
N GLU A 47 5.92 -11.04 -6.29
CA GLU A 47 7.01 -11.22 -5.32
C GLU A 47 7.56 -9.87 -4.83
N SER A 48 7.79 -8.92 -5.74
CA SER A 48 8.27 -7.58 -5.38
C SER A 48 7.25 -6.81 -4.55
N GLU A 49 5.96 -6.93 -4.87
CA GLU A 49 4.88 -6.33 -4.10
C GLU A 49 4.80 -6.91 -2.69
N LEU A 50 4.91 -8.24 -2.54
CA LEU A 50 4.94 -8.91 -1.25
C LEU A 50 6.17 -8.51 -0.42
N ILE A 51 7.35 -8.40 -1.03
CA ILE A 51 8.57 -7.92 -0.36
C ILE A 51 8.39 -6.46 0.08
N GLY A 52 7.82 -5.61 -0.78
CA GLY A 52 7.52 -4.23 -0.45
C GLY A 52 6.53 -4.12 0.72
N ALA A 53 5.44 -4.89 0.67
CA ALA A 53 4.46 -4.96 1.75
C ALA A 53 5.11 -5.43 3.05
N PHE A 54 5.95 -6.47 3.02
CA PHE A 54 6.69 -6.92 4.19
C PHE A 54 7.57 -5.82 4.79
N GLY A 55 8.31 -5.08 3.95
CA GLY A 55 9.15 -3.96 4.38
C GLY A 55 8.37 -2.85 5.11
N MET A 56 7.09 -2.65 4.79
CA MET A 56 6.25 -1.68 5.51
C MET A 56 5.96 -2.12 6.95
N TYR A 57 5.89 -3.43 7.21
CA TYR A 57 5.66 -4.01 8.53
C TYR A 57 6.94 -4.37 9.28
N GLU A 58 8.10 -4.30 8.61
CA GLU A 58 9.40 -4.59 9.17
C GLU A 58 9.71 -3.67 10.36
N ASP A 59 10.31 -4.25 11.40
CA ASP A 59 10.86 -3.50 12.52
C ASP A 59 12.26 -2.98 12.19
N ILE A 60 12.32 -1.80 11.56
CA ILE A 60 13.56 -1.12 11.11
C ILE A 60 14.60 -0.84 12.21
N TYR A 61 14.25 -1.05 13.49
CA TYR A 61 15.11 -0.77 14.64
C TYR A 61 15.82 -2.01 15.19
N MET A 62 15.57 -3.22 14.64
CA MET A 62 16.35 -4.40 14.99
C MET A 62 17.60 -4.52 14.11
N GLU A 63 18.79 -4.36 14.71
CA GLU A 63 20.07 -4.62 14.04
C GLU A 63 20.36 -6.13 14.01
N GLY A 64 20.56 -6.67 12.80
CA GLY A 64 21.06 -8.03 12.59
C GLY A 64 20.03 -9.01 12.02
N SER A 65 20.31 -9.47 10.79
CA SER A 65 19.49 -10.35 9.92
C SER A 65 18.13 -9.75 9.52
N GLY A 66 17.79 -9.86 8.22
CA GLY A 66 16.66 -9.18 7.57
C GLY A 66 15.43 -9.08 8.47
N GLY A 67 14.90 -7.88 8.60
CA GLY A 67 14.05 -7.51 9.72
C GLY A 67 12.79 -8.35 9.78
N TYR A 68 12.28 -8.47 11.00
CA TYR A 68 11.11 -9.26 11.32
C TYR A 68 9.91 -8.35 11.50
N ILE A 69 8.72 -8.87 11.22
CA ILE A 69 7.47 -8.26 11.68
C ILE A 69 7.33 -8.63 13.17
N THR A 70 7.39 -7.62 14.04
CA THR A 70 7.21 -7.79 15.48
C THR A 70 5.78 -7.42 15.88
N PRO A 71 5.26 -7.89 17.04
CA PRO A 71 3.95 -7.44 17.52
C PRO A 71 3.83 -5.92 17.61
N LYS A 72 4.96 -5.24 17.92
CA LYS A 72 5.04 -3.78 18.00
C LYS A 72 4.98 -3.12 16.62
N SER A 73 5.74 -3.62 15.63
CA SER A 73 5.74 -3.07 14.27
C SER A 73 4.40 -3.32 13.57
N LEU A 74 3.79 -4.48 13.80
CA LEU A 74 2.45 -4.81 13.31
C LEU A 74 1.40 -3.87 13.87
N LYS A 75 1.33 -3.70 15.20
CA LYS A 75 0.38 -2.79 15.85
C LYS A 75 0.53 -1.35 15.33
N ARG A 76 1.76 -0.87 15.16
CA ARG A 76 2.06 0.46 14.60
C ARG A 76 1.44 0.64 13.21
N MET A 77 1.61 -0.36 12.33
CA MET A 77 1.09 -0.29 10.97
C MET A 77 -0.44 -0.42 10.91
N LEU A 78 -1.03 -1.32 11.69
CA LEU A 78 -2.48 -1.47 11.77
C LEU A 78 -3.16 -0.17 12.26
N SER A 79 -2.62 0.47 13.29
CA SER A 79 -3.12 1.79 13.74
C SER A 79 -2.96 2.88 12.67
N THR A 80 -1.96 2.78 11.79
CA THR A 80 -1.76 3.72 10.68
C THR A 80 -2.77 3.48 9.55
N LEU A 81 -3.19 2.23 9.36
CA LEU A 81 -4.25 1.83 8.41
C LEU A 81 -5.66 2.19 8.88
N GLY A 82 -5.80 2.73 10.10
CA GLY A 82 -7.09 3.09 10.67
C GLY A 82 -7.80 1.94 11.39
N GLU A 83 -7.13 0.79 11.57
CA GLU A 83 -7.65 -0.22 12.50
C GLU A 83 -7.55 0.30 13.94
N SER A 84 -8.72 0.39 14.58
CA SER A 84 -8.80 0.59 16.03
C SER A 84 -8.69 -0.77 16.71
N THR A 85 -7.48 -1.12 17.15
CA THR A 85 -7.22 -2.29 18.02
C THR A 85 -7.42 -1.94 19.48
#